data_AF-A0A1U6GIQ1-F1
#
_entry.id   AF-A0A1U6GIQ1-F1
#
_cell.length_a   1.000
_cell.length_b   1.000
_cell.length_c   1.000
_cell.angle_alpha   90.00
_cell.angle_beta   90.00
_cell.angle_gamma   90.00
#
_symmetry.space_group_name_H-M   'P 1'
#
loop_
_entity.id
_entity.type
_entity.pdbx_description
1 polymer ?
#
loop_
_entity_poly.entity_id
_entity_poly.type
_entity_poly.pdbx_seq_one_letter_code
_entity_poly.pdbx_strand_id
1 'polypeptide(L)'
;MFCGHFTDQAHMYTHLDANESKGEWYVRQILGSSNIQGHEWFHILTGNLSHQIEHHIFPDMPARHYARIAPAVQAICRKYNLAYNTGHFSTQFMQVLGRIHHFSQPSAEE
;
A
#
# COMPACT_ATOMS: atom_id res chain seq x y z
N MET A 1 12.39 4.32 -2.22
CA MET A 1 12.09 3.19 -1.32
C MET A 1 11.25 2.18 -2.08
N PHE A 2 11.68 0.92 -2.10
CA PHE A 2 10.91 -0.22 -2.62
C PHE A 2 10.29 -0.90 -1.39
N CYS A 3 9.02 -0.64 -1.11
CA CYS A 3 8.30 -1.30 -0.03
C CYS A 3 7.08 -1.97 -0.64
N GLY A 4 7.31 -3.13 -1.26
CA GLY A 4 6.23 -4.00 -1.72
C GLY A 4 5.39 -4.39 -0.52
N HIS A 5 4.22 -3.78 -0.38
CA HIS A 5 3.23 -4.25 0.58
C HIS A 5 2.74 -5.62 0.11
N PHE A 6 2.75 -6.59 1.03
CA PHE A 6 2.51 -8.03 0.81
C PHE A 6 1.09 -8.41 0.36
N THR A 7 0.31 -7.46 -0.14
CA THR A 7 -1.01 -7.75 -0.72
C THR A 7 -0.90 -8.02 -2.21
N ASP A 8 -1.64 -9.01 -2.71
CA ASP A 8 -1.64 -9.42 -4.12
C ASP A 8 -1.91 -8.30 -5.13
N GLN A 9 -2.51 -7.18 -4.68
CA GLN A 9 -2.94 -6.08 -5.53
C GLN A 9 -1.94 -4.91 -5.62
N ALA A 10 -0.85 -4.92 -4.84
CA ALA A 10 0.18 -3.89 -4.94
C ALA A 10 1.13 -4.17 -6.12
N HIS A 11 1.36 -3.18 -6.97
CA HIS A 11 2.26 -3.31 -8.11
C HIS A 11 3.72 -3.33 -7.64
N MET A 12 4.47 -4.36 -8.07
CA MET A 12 5.91 -4.48 -7.88
C MET A 12 6.65 -3.87 -9.07
N TYR A 13 7.40 -2.79 -8.84
CA TYR A 13 8.18 -2.09 -9.87
C TYR A 13 9.67 -2.46 -9.84
N THR A 14 10.14 -3.35 -10.72
CA THR A 14 11.55 -3.78 -10.73
C THR A 14 12.54 -2.75 -11.25
N HIS A 15 12.05 -1.78 -12.03
CA HIS A 15 12.85 -0.69 -12.59
C HIS A 15 12.14 0.64 -12.33
N LEU A 16 12.93 1.66 -11.97
CA LEU A 16 12.47 3.03 -11.79
C LEU A 16 13.03 3.88 -12.91
N ASP A 17 12.18 4.67 -13.55
CA ASP A 17 12.63 5.67 -14.52
C ASP A 17 13.30 6.83 -13.78
N ALA A 18 14.52 7.17 -14.18
CA ALA A 18 15.26 8.31 -13.62
C ALA A 18 14.63 9.66 -14.01
N ASN A 19 13.84 9.70 -15.08
CA ASN A 19 13.15 10.89 -15.59
C ASN A 19 11.67 10.92 -15.21
N GLU A 20 11.26 10.12 -14.23
CA GLU A 20 9.88 10.06 -13.74
C GLU A 20 9.37 11.47 -13.36
N SER A 21 8.25 11.87 -13.97
CA SER A 21 7.56 13.09 -13.60
C SER A 21 6.94 12.97 -12.21
N LYS A 22 6.63 14.11 -11.58
CA LYS A 22 5.95 14.11 -10.27
C LYS A 22 4.60 13.37 -10.31
N GLY A 23 3.88 13.44 -11.44
CA GLY A 23 2.61 12.73 -11.61
C GLY A 23 2.79 11.22 -11.64
N GLU A 24 3.78 10.74 -12.39
CA GLU A 24 4.13 9.31 -12.45
C GLU A 24 4.59 8.80 -11.09
N TRP A 25 5.36 9.61 -10.36
CA TRP A 25 5.75 9.30 -8.98
C TRP A 25 4.52 9.06 -8.09
N TYR A 26 3.50 9.93 -8.13
CA TYR A 26 2.25 9.74 -7.38
C TYR A 26 1.53 8.46 -7.78
N VAL A 27 1.41 8.20 -9.08
CA VAL A 27 0.76 6.98 -9.59
C VAL A 27 1.49 5.74 -9.07
N ARG A 28 2.82 5.73 -9.16
CA ARG A 28 3.63 4.61 -8.67
C ARG A 28 3.52 4.43 -7.15
N GLN A 29 3.52 5.51 -6.37
CA GLN A 29 3.31 5.44 -4.92
C GLN A 29 1.93 4.86 -4.57
N ILE A 30 0.86 5.29 -5.26
CA ILE A 30 -0.50 4.80 -5.03
C ILE A 30 -0.61 3.31 -5.38
N LEU A 31 -0.20 2.94 -6.59
CA LEU A 31 -0.34 1.57 -7.10
C LEU A 31 0.61 0.58 -6.40
N GLY A 32 1.75 1.05 -5.91
CA GLY A 32 2.72 0.24 -5.17
C GLY A 32 2.43 0.11 -3.67
N SER A 33 1.42 0.81 -3.15
CA SER A 33 1.08 0.85 -1.72
C SER A 33 -0.30 0.23 -1.45
N SER A 34 -0.60 -0.05 -0.18
CA SER A 34 -1.87 -0.66 0.21
C SER A 34 -2.28 -0.25 1.61
N ASN A 35 -3.55 0.07 1.78
CA ASN A 35 -4.12 0.42 3.08
C ASN A 35 -4.70 -0.80 3.78
N ILE A 36 -4.83 -0.68 5.10
CA ILE A 36 -5.44 -1.69 5.96
C ILE A 36 -6.73 -1.13 6.54
N GLN A 37 -7.85 -1.79 6.25
CA GLN A 37 -9.14 -1.48 6.84
C GLN A 37 -9.17 -1.94 8.30
N GLY A 38 -9.70 -1.09 9.16
CA GLY A 38 -9.90 -1.36 10.56
C GLY A 38 -10.78 -0.29 11.20
N HIS A 39 -11.09 -0.48 12.47
CA HIS A 39 -11.77 0.54 13.27
C HIS A 39 -10.77 1.65 13.69
N GLU A 40 -11.28 2.79 14.16
CA GLU A 40 -10.45 3.93 14.57
C GLU A 40 -9.36 3.57 15.58
N TRP A 41 -9.67 2.72 16.57
CA TRP A 41 -8.69 2.24 17.54
C TRP A 41 -7.55 1.44 16.88
N PHE A 42 -7.84 0.69 15.81
CA PHE A 42 -6.81 -0.06 15.08
C PHE A 42 -5.85 0.90 14.37
N HIS A 43 -6.36 1.98 13.80
CA HIS A 43 -5.53 3.03 13.20
C HIS A 43 -4.62 3.68 14.24
N ILE A 44 -5.12 3.94 15.46
CA ILE A 44 -4.32 4.49 16.56
C ILE A 44 -3.25 3.48 17.03
N LEU A 45 -3.63 2.22 17.30
CA LEU A 45 -2.72 1.18 17.78
C LEU A 45 -1.59 0.88 16.78
N THR A 46 -1.88 0.98 15.49
CA THR A 46 -0.89 0.80 14.42
C THR A 46 -0.09 2.07 14.14
N GLY A 47 -0.27 3.16 14.89
CA GLY A 47 0.41 4.43 14.61
C GLY A 47 0.07 5.01 13.23
N ASN A 48 -1.14 4.72 12.71
CA ASN A 48 -1.61 5.01 11.35
C ASN A 48 -0.90 4.26 10.22
N LEU A 49 -0.17 3.16 10.50
CA LEU A 49 0.39 2.27 9.47
C LEU A 49 -0.66 1.61 8.56
N SER A 50 -1.94 1.81 8.86
CA SER A 50 -3.10 1.43 8.05
C SER A 50 -3.37 2.35 6.86
N HIS A 51 -2.72 3.52 6.79
CA HIS A 51 -2.86 4.53 5.74
C HIS A 51 -1.55 4.74 4.95
N GLN A 52 -1.00 3.65 4.41
CA GLN A 52 0.26 3.65 3.67
C GLN A 52 0.18 4.44 2.37
N ILE A 53 -0.94 4.39 1.65
CA ILE A 53 -1.09 5.15 0.40
C ILE A 53 -0.88 6.63 0.69
N GLU A 54 -1.58 7.17 1.70
CA GLU A 54 -1.46 8.58 2.12
C GLU A 54 -0.06 8.92 2.63
N HIS A 55 0.54 8.02 3.41
CA HIS A 55 1.91 8.20 3.90
C HIS A 55 2.92 8.30 2.74
N HIS A 56 2.78 7.49 1.70
CA HIS A 56 3.71 7.50 0.57
C HIS A 56 3.55 8.73 -0.32
N ILE A 57 2.32 9.23 -0.51
CA ILE A 57 2.07 10.42 -1.35
C ILE A 57 2.22 11.76 -0.60
N PHE A 58 2.12 11.74 0.74
CA PHE A 58 2.30 12.91 1.61
C PHE A 58 3.16 12.57 2.85
N PRO A 59 4.45 12.23 2.69
CA PRO A 59 5.30 11.75 3.79
C PRO A 59 5.52 12.78 4.90
N ASP A 60 5.45 14.07 4.58
CA ASP A 60 5.63 15.17 5.54
C ASP A 60 4.33 15.51 6.31
N MET A 61 3.20 14.92 5.94
CA MET A 61 1.91 15.19 6.59
C MET A 61 1.82 14.44 7.94
N PRO A 62 1.42 15.10 9.04
CA PRO A 62 1.23 14.41 10.31
C PRO A 62 0.21 13.27 10.20
N ALA A 63 0.57 12.09 10.69
CA ALA A 63 -0.18 10.85 10.44
C ALA A 63 -1.64 10.87 10.90
N ARG A 64 -1.97 11.67 11.92
CA ARG A 64 -3.35 11.91 12.38
C ARG A 64 -4.28 12.48 11.29
N HIS A 65 -3.74 13.02 10.20
CA HIS A 65 -4.52 13.58 9.10
C HIS A 65 -4.80 12.58 7.99
N TYR A 66 -4.14 11.41 7.97
CA TYR A 66 -4.30 10.45 6.89
C TYR A 66 -5.73 9.94 6.75
N ALA A 67 -6.36 9.50 7.84
CA ALA A 67 -7.75 9.04 7.85
C ALA A 67 -8.72 10.12 7.33
N ARG A 68 -8.43 11.40 7.59
CA ARG A 68 -9.25 12.53 7.12
C ARG A 68 -9.14 12.73 5.60
N ILE A 69 -7.95 12.55 5.02
CA ILE A 69 -7.72 12.80 3.59
C ILE A 69 -7.97 11.56 2.72
N ALA A 70 -7.93 10.36 3.29
CA ALA A 70 -8.09 9.09 2.57
C ALA A 70 -9.34 9.05 1.67
N PRO A 71 -10.54 9.50 2.11
CA PRO A 71 -11.72 9.54 1.23
C PRO A 71 -11.54 10.43 -0.01
N ALA A 72 -10.81 11.55 0.13
CA ALA A 72 -10.52 12.45 -0.98
C ALA A 72 -9.51 11.83 -1.96
N VAL A 73 -8.47 11.18 -1.43
CA VAL A 73 -7.47 10.45 -2.23
C VAL A 73 -8.16 9.31 -3.01
N GLN A 74 -9.01 8.52 -2.35
CA GLN A 74 -9.77 7.45 -2.99
C GLN A 74 -10.70 7.98 -4.08
N ALA A 75 -11.37 9.11 -3.87
CA ALA A 75 -12.21 9.74 -4.88
C ALA A 75 -11.41 10.19 -6.12
N ILE A 76 -10.20 10.71 -5.93
CA ILE A 76 -9.28 11.06 -7.02
C ILE A 76 -8.84 9.81 -7.77
N CYS A 77 -8.45 8.75 -7.07
CA CYS A 77 -8.06 7.48 -7.70
C CYS A 77 -9.19 6.94 -8.58
N ARG A 78 -10.42 6.93 -8.06
CA ARG A 78 -11.62 6.53 -8.82
C ARG A 78 -11.85 7.40 -10.06
N LYS A 79 -11.67 8.73 -9.95
CA LYS A 79 -11.83 9.67 -11.07
C LYS A 79 -10.89 9.35 -12.23
N TYR A 80 -9.67 8.91 -11.94
CA TYR A 80 -8.64 8.61 -12.93
C TYR A 80 -8.46 7.10 -13.20
N ASN A 81 -9.39 6.27 -12.73
CA ASN A 81 -9.34 4.81 -12.89
C ASN A 81 -8.05 4.17 -12.34
N LEU A 82 -7.54 4.71 -11.22
CA LEU A 82 -6.41 4.15 -10.49
C LEU A 82 -6.90 3.24 -9.37
N ALA A 83 -6.23 2.10 -9.19
CA ALA A 83 -6.52 1.20 -8.09
C ALA A 83 -6.13 1.84 -6.76
N TYR A 84 -7.10 1.96 -5.85
CA TYR A 84 -6.87 2.35 -4.46
C TYR A 84 -6.96 1.09 -3.60
N ASN A 85 -5.83 0.41 -3.42
CA ASN A 85 -5.79 -0.90 -2.78
C ASN A 85 -6.00 -0.79 -1.26
N THR A 86 -7.08 -1.35 -0.76
CA THR A 86 -7.44 -1.36 0.67
C THR A 86 -8.13 -2.67 1.02
N GLY A 87 -7.77 -3.29 2.15
CA GLY A 87 -8.35 -4.55 2.59
C GLY A 87 -8.26 -4.78 4.10
N HIS A 88 -9.02 -5.73 4.64
CA HIS A 88 -8.98 -6.05 6.07
C HIS A 88 -7.63 -6.66 6.47
N PHE A 89 -7.17 -6.30 7.68
CA PHE A 89 -5.92 -6.83 8.24
C PHE A 89 -5.84 -8.36 8.22
N SER A 90 -6.93 -9.05 8.57
CA SER A 90 -6.97 -10.52 8.61
C SER A 90 -6.71 -11.13 7.23
N THR A 91 -7.31 -10.58 6.17
CA THR A 91 -7.09 -11.03 4.79
C THR A 91 -5.64 -10.81 4.37
N GLN A 92 -5.09 -9.63 4.64
CA GLN A 92 -3.71 -9.30 4.28
C GLN A 92 -2.71 -10.14 5.07
N PHE A 93 -2.97 -10.41 6.35
CA PHE A 93 -2.17 -11.27 7.19
C PHE A 93 -2.16 -12.72 6.69
N MET A 94 -3.31 -13.26 6.29
CA MET A 94 -3.38 -14.60 5.68
C MET A 94 -2.63 -14.69 4.35
N GLN A 95 -2.65 -13.62 3.53
CA GLN A 95 -1.84 -13.56 2.30
C GLN A 95 -0.34 -13.60 2.59
N VAL A 96 0.12 -12.87 3.63
CA VAL A 96 1.52 -12.92 4.09
C VAL A 96 1.90 -14.34 4.52
N LEU A 97 1.09 -14.98 5.35
CA LEU A 97 1.33 -16.34 5.80
C LEU A 97 1.38 -17.34 4.62
N GLY A 98 0.47 -17.20 3.66
CA GLY A 98 0.46 -18.01 2.44
C GLY A 98 1.73 -17.84 1.61
N ARG A 99 2.22 -16.60 1.44
CA ARG A 99 3.49 -16.32 0.76
C ARG A 99 4.68 -16.93 1.49
N ILE A 100 4.78 -16.72 2.81
CA ILE A 100 5.85 -17.31 3.63
C ILE A 100 5.85 -18.83 3.47
N HIS A 101 4.68 -19.46 3.53
CA HIS A 101 4.56 -20.90 3.34
C HIS A 101 5.05 -21.34 1.96
N HIS A 102 4.60 -20.66 0.88
CA HIS A 102 5.00 -20.98 -0.49
C HIS A 102 6.52 -20.88 -0.70
N PHE A 103 7.14 -19.79 -0.25
CA PHE A 103 8.59 -19.57 -0.39
C PHE A 103 9.44 -20.31 0.64
N SER A 104 8.84 -20.90 1.67
CA SER A 104 9.54 -21.78 2.62
C SER A 104 9.73 -23.21 2.11
N GLN A 105 9.04 -23.58 1.02
CA GLN A 105 9.25 -24.87 0.39
C GLN A 105 10.51 -24.85 -0.47
N PRO A 106 11.32 -25.91 -0.47
CA PRO A 106 12.51 -25.98 -1.32
C PRO A 106 12.11 -25.90 -2.79
N SER A 107 12.81 -25.05 -3.56
CA SER A 107 12.66 -25.03 -5.01
C SER A 107 13.21 -26.31 -5.61
N ALA A 108 12.57 -26.84 -6.65
CA ALA A 108 12.98 -28.07 -7.34
C ALA A 108 14.36 -28.01 -8.06
N GLU A 109 15.17 -26.98 -7.80
CA GLU A 109 16.49 -26.73 -8.40
C GLU A 109 17.65 -26.71 -7.38
N GLU A 110 17.45 -27.20 -6.15
CA GLU A 110 18.56 -27.55 -5.23
C GLU A 110 18.94 -29.05 -5.33
#